data_AF-H9XA55-F1
#
_entry.id   AF-H9XA55-F1
#
_cell.length_a   1.000
_cell.length_b   1.000
_cell.length_c   1.000
_cell.angle_alpha   90.00
_cell.angle_beta   90.00
_cell.angle_gamma   90.00
#
_symmetry.space_group_name_H-M   'P 1'
#
loop_
_entity.id
_entity.type
_entity.pdbx_description
1 polymer ?
#
loop_
_entity_poly.entity_id
_entity_poly.type
_entity_poly.pdbx_seq_one_letter_code
_entity_poly.pdbx_strand_id
1 'polypeptide(L)' 'DRLDTDILFGQNGGCKTLLVLSGVTTLPMLQNPANSIQPDFYTNKVSDLLIKKVANV' A
#
# COMPACT_ATOMS: atom_id res chain seq x y z
N ASP A 1 -6.18 3.14 -2.34
CA ASP A 1 -6.16 1.82 -3.01
C ASP A 1 -5.74 1.90 -4.49
N ARG A 2 -5.52 3.10 -5.04
CA ARG A 2 -5.01 3.32 -6.39
C ARG A 2 -3.61 3.93 -6.38
N LEU A 3 -2.77 3.50 -7.32
CA LEU A 3 -1.38 3.97 -7.45
C LEU A 3 -1.30 5.42 -7.96
N ASP A 4 -2.02 5.72 -9.03
CA ASP A 4 -1.97 7.00 -9.76
C ASP A 4 -2.69 8.16 -9.05
N THR A 5 -3.56 7.86 -8.08
CA THR A 5 -4.21 8.87 -7.25
C THR A 5 -3.65 8.87 -5.83
N ASP A 6 -4.02 7.91 -4.99
CA ASP A 6 -3.82 8.02 -3.55
C ASP A 6 -2.34 7.93 -3.18
N ILE A 7 -1.63 7.00 -3.82
CA ILE A 7 -0.19 6.81 -3.58
C ILE A 7 0.59 7.99 -4.15
N LEU A 8 0.36 8.36 -5.41
CA LEU A 8 1.06 9.49 -6.03
C LEU A 8 0.78 10.82 -5.32
N PHE A 9 -0.48 11.08 -4.94
CA PHE A 9 -0.86 12.26 -4.16
C PHE A 9 -0.17 12.28 -2.79
N GLY A 10 -0.17 11.15 -2.08
CA GLY A 10 0.50 11.04 -0.78
C GLY A 10 2.01 11.29 -0.89
N GLN A 11 2.66 10.72 -1.90
CA GLN A 11 4.10 10.92 -2.16
C GLN A 11 4.43 12.37 -2.51
N ASN A 12 3.63 12.99 -3.39
CA ASN A 12 3.81 14.40 -3.75
C ASN A 12 3.59 15.35 -2.55
N GLY A 13 2.75 14.94 -1.60
CA GLY A 13 2.58 15.63 -0.32
C GLY A 13 3.65 15.33 0.73
N GLY A 14 4.68 14.55 0.41
CA GLY A 14 5.75 14.17 1.35
C GLY A 14 5.32 13.18 2.43
N CYS A 15 4.18 12.51 2.27
CA CYS A 15 3.67 11.53 3.22
C CYS A 15 4.20 10.12 2.91
N LYS A 16 4.35 9.30 3.96
CA LYS A 16 4.48 7.85 3.78
C LYS A 16 3.15 7.25 3.33
N THR A 17 3.23 6.28 2.43
CA THR A 17 2.08 5.72 1.74
C THR A 17 1.89 4.24 2.02
N LEU A 18 0.63 3.82 2.19
CA LEU A 18 0.26 2.43 2.40
C LEU A 18 -0.88 2.06 1.43
N LEU A 19 -0.61 1.11 0.54
CA LEU A 19 -1.58 0.59 -0.41
C LEU A 19 -2.36 -0.57 0.21
N VAL A 20 -3.69 -0.52 0.12
CA VAL A 20 -4.56 -1.66 0.47
C VAL A 20 -4.98 -2.40 -0.79
N LEU A 21 -4.78 -3.73 -0.82
CA LEU A 21 -5.08 -4.60 -1.97
C LEU A 21 -6.56 -5.05 -2.03
N SER A 22 -7.39 -4.57 -1.11
CA SER A 22 -8.84 -4.82 -1.11
C SER A 22 -9.62 -3.91 -2.06
N GLY A 23 -8.95 -2.95 -2.71
CA GLY A 23 -9.58 -2.00 -3.63
C GLY A 23 -9.22 -2.28 -5.09
N VAL A 24 -8.85 -1.24 -5.83
CA VAL A 24 -8.67 -1.28 -7.28
C VAL A 24 -7.34 -1.89 -7.70
N THR A 25 -6.23 -1.53 -7.06
CA THR A 25 -4.92 -2.08 -7.41
C THR A 25 -4.78 -3.50 -6.88
N THR A 26 -4.44 -4.43 -7.78
CA THR A 26 -4.17 -5.84 -7.45
C THR A 26 -2.67 -6.09 -7.27
N LEU A 27 -2.31 -7.22 -6.63
CA LEU A 27 -0.91 -7.59 -6.44
C LEU A 27 -0.12 -7.72 -7.76
N PRO A 28 -0.65 -8.36 -8.84
CA PRO A 28 0.06 -8.42 -10.12
C PRO A 28 0.29 -7.04 -10.76
N MET A 29 -0.63 -6.09 -10.57
CA MET A 29 -0.44 -4.72 -11.05
C MET A 29 0.69 -4.00 -10.28
N LEU A 30 0.71 -4.16 -8.95
CA LEU A 30 1.74 -3.59 -8.09
C LEU A 30 3.14 -4.15 -8.42
N GLN A 31 3.22 -5.47 -8.65
CA GLN A 31 4.46 -6.20 -8.94
C GLN A 31 4.89 -6.13 -10.40
N ASN A 32 4.11 -5.51 -11.28
CA ASN A 32 4.48 -5.35 -12.68
C ASN A 32 5.78 -4.53 -12.76
N PRO A 33 6.84 -5.03 -13.43
CA PRO A 33 8.10 -4.28 -13.56
C PRO A 33 7.97 -2.96 -14.32
N ALA A 34 6.91 -2.77 -15.11
CA ALA A 34 6.60 -1.50 -15.77
C ALA A 34 5.92 -0.49 -14.83
N ASN A 35 5.54 -0.88 -13.60
CA ASN A 35 4.92 0.01 -12.64
C ASN A 35 5.98 0.94 -12.01
N SER A 36 5.91 2.23 -12.36
CA SER A 36 6.79 3.28 -11.84
C SER A 36 6.34 3.86 -10.49
N ILE A 37 5.11 3.60 -10.05
CA ILE A 37 4.56 4.14 -8.80
C ILE A 37 4.52 3.03 -7.76
N GLN A 38 5.39 3.14 -6.75
CA GLN A 38 5.52 2.14 -5.70
C GLN A 38 5.20 2.75 -4.33
N PRO A 39 4.23 2.21 -3.58
CA PRO A 39 3.95 2.66 -2.22
C PRO A 39 5.08 2.26 -1.25
N ASP A 40 5.18 2.91 -0.09
CA ASP A 40 6.17 2.50 0.93
C ASP A 40 5.80 1.15 1.56
N PHE A 41 4.50 0.90 1.73
CA PHE A 41 3.97 -0.33 2.31
C PHE A 41 2.74 -0.80 1.54
N TYR A 42 2.41 -2.08 1.63
CA TYR A 42 1.12 -2.59 1.19
C TYR A 42 0.58 -3.67 2.14
N THR A 43 -0.75 -3.81 2.17
CA THR A 43 -1.45 -4.80 2.97
C THR A 43 -2.70 -5.30 2.26
N ASN A 44 -3.26 -6.43 2.68
CA ASN A 44 -4.45 -6.98 2.04
C ASN A 44 -5.69 -6.16 2.37
N LYS A 45 -5.83 -5.73 3.63
CA LYS A 45 -6.99 -4.96 4.12
C LYS A 45 -6.58 -4.03 5.26
N VAL A 46 -7.37 -2.99 5.50
CA VAL A 46 -7.13 -2.00 6.56
C VAL A 46 -7.06 -2.66 7.95
N SER A 47 -7.86 -3.70 8.22
CA SER A 47 -7.87 -4.37 9.53
C SER A 47 -6.57 -5.10 9.87
N ASP A 48 -5.69 -5.35 8.90
CA ASP A 48 -4.38 -5.94 9.16
C ASP A 48 -3.47 -4.99 9.98
N LEU A 49 -3.77 -3.69 9.98
CA LEU A 49 -3.08 -2.68 10.82
C LEU A 49 -3.39 -2.85 12.32
N LEU A 50 -4.48 -3.53 12.65
CA LEU A 50 -4.95 -3.72 14.03
C LEU A 50 -4.38 -4.99 14.66
N ILE A 51 -3.62 -5.79 13.92
CA ILE A 51 -3.02 -7.01 14.43
C ILE A 51 -1.94 -6.62 15.44
N LYS A 52 -2.23 -6.81 16.74
CA LYS A 52 -1.22 -6.71 17.79
C LYS A 52 -0.10 -7.69 17.47
N LYS A 53 1.11 -7.17 17.28
CA LYS A 53 2.32 -7.98 17.30
C LYS A 53 2.36 -8.63 18.68
N VAL A 54 2.07 -9.93 18.77
CA VAL A 54 2.34 -10.69 19.98
C VAL A 54 3.84 -10.61 20.17
N ALA A 55 4.29 -9.83 21.15
CA ALA A 55 5.67 -9.85 21.56
C ALA A 55 5.91 -11.24 22.14
N ASN A 56 6.67 -12.07 21.43
CA ASN A 56 7.26 -13.25 22.04
C ASN A 56 8.19 -12.75 23.14
N VAL A 57 7.75 -12.93 24.39
CA VAL A 57 8.58 -12.78 25.60
C VAL A 57 9.46 -14.01 25.72
#